data_AF-A0A950VIS1-F1
#
_entry.id   AF-A0A950VIS1-F1
#
_cell.length_a   1.000
_cell.length_b   1.000
_cell.length_c   1.000
_cell.angle_alpha   90.00
_cell.angle_beta   90.00
_cell.angle_gamma   90.00
#
_symmetry.space_group_name_H-M   'P 1'
#
loop_
_entity.id
_entity.type
_entity.pdbx_description
1 polymer ?
#
loop_
_entity_poly.entity_id
_entity_poly.type
_entity_poly.pdbx_seq_one_letter_code
_entity_poly.pdbx_strand_id
1 'polypeptide(L)'
;MDERDWLTCNDPDKMLRLLGENRQLSRRKVRLFAVACCRQIWRLLSHPPSQQAVEVSEQYAEGSVTAAKLRKAERGASAVASDLEFEAALMMRLPAYAAKDAALAAAEVARTRLFPERVAATARAAVTATPQAPKDQGALLRDIFGNPFRRLPSIDPAVLAWQDGTVVRLAQAAYEEREMPSGHLDRQLLAVLADALEEAGCTEQEVLGHLRGPGVHVRGCWVIDFLTGRK
;
A
#
# COMPACT_ATOMS: atom_id res chain seq x y z
N MET A 1 -7.47 -16.58 -13.27
CA MET A 1 -7.90 -15.18 -13.29
C MET A 1 -7.40 -14.59 -14.58
N ASP A 2 -8.28 -14.01 -15.38
CA ASP A 2 -7.90 -13.26 -16.59
C ASP A 2 -7.88 -11.73 -16.36
N GLU A 3 -7.66 -10.94 -17.41
CA GLU A 3 -7.60 -9.47 -17.29
C GLU A 3 -8.94 -8.85 -16.86
N ARG A 4 -10.08 -9.38 -17.33
CA ARG A 4 -11.40 -8.87 -16.96
C ARG A 4 -11.70 -9.17 -15.50
N ASP A 5 -11.36 -10.39 -15.06
CA ASP A 5 -11.44 -10.78 -13.67
C ASP A 5 -10.58 -9.84 -12.80
N TRP A 6 -9.34 -9.55 -13.20
CA TRP A 6 -8.44 -8.69 -12.42
C TRP A 6 -8.98 -7.27 -12.20
N LEU A 7 -9.60 -6.68 -13.22
CA LEU A 7 -10.16 -5.33 -13.14
C LEU A 7 -11.37 -5.24 -12.20
N THR A 8 -12.04 -6.35 -11.92
CA THR A 8 -13.26 -6.39 -11.09
C THR A 8 -13.10 -7.18 -9.79
N CYS A 9 -12.01 -7.91 -9.62
CA CYS A 9 -11.76 -8.74 -8.44
C CYS A 9 -11.42 -7.89 -7.22
N ASN A 10 -12.07 -8.18 -6.10
CA ASN A 10 -11.77 -7.57 -4.79
C ASN A 10 -11.31 -8.63 -3.76
N ASP A 11 -10.89 -9.80 -4.24
CA ASP A 11 -10.33 -10.88 -3.43
C ASP A 11 -8.79 -10.81 -3.48
N PRO A 12 -8.13 -10.26 -2.44
CA PRO A 12 -6.69 -10.05 -2.45
C PRO A 12 -5.91 -11.35 -2.53
N ASP A 13 -6.44 -12.47 -2.00
CA ASP A 13 -5.72 -13.75 -1.96
C ASP A 13 -5.60 -14.32 -3.38
N LYS A 14 -6.68 -14.23 -4.17
CA LYS A 14 -6.66 -14.63 -5.59
C LYS A 14 -5.73 -13.74 -6.42
N MET A 15 -5.76 -12.44 -6.18
CA MET A 15 -4.93 -11.46 -6.90
C MET A 15 -3.43 -11.63 -6.56
N LEU A 16 -3.09 -11.82 -5.28
CA LEU A 16 -1.71 -12.07 -4.83
C LEU A 16 -1.17 -13.40 -5.34
N ARG A 17 -2.00 -14.44 -5.38
CA ARG A 17 -1.62 -15.74 -5.95
C ARG A 17 -1.26 -15.61 -7.43
N LEU A 18 -2.10 -14.93 -8.22
CA LEU A 18 -1.82 -14.65 -9.63
C LEU A 18 -0.49 -13.89 -9.80
N LEU A 19 -0.28 -12.81 -9.03
CA LEU A 19 0.97 -12.04 -9.07
C LEU A 19 2.19 -12.91 -8.70
N GLY A 20 2.03 -13.84 -7.77
CA GLY A 20 3.07 -14.79 -7.36
C GLY A 20 3.40 -15.80 -8.46
N GLU A 21 2.38 -16.38 -9.08
CA GLU A 21 2.52 -17.29 -10.24
C GLU A 21 3.23 -16.60 -11.42
N ASN A 22 2.90 -15.32 -11.65
CA ASN A 22 3.53 -14.50 -12.69
C ASN A 22 4.90 -13.92 -12.29
N ARG A 23 5.40 -14.21 -11.08
CA ARG A 23 6.68 -13.69 -10.54
C ARG A 23 6.77 -12.17 -10.48
N GLN A 24 5.65 -11.49 -10.30
CA GLN A 24 5.53 -10.03 -10.24
C GLN A 24 5.56 -9.47 -8.80
N LEU A 25 5.72 -10.34 -7.80
CA LEU A 25 5.83 -9.94 -6.40
C LEU A 25 7.26 -9.48 -6.05
N SER A 26 7.42 -8.20 -5.71
CA SER A 26 8.63 -7.68 -5.07
C SER A 26 8.44 -7.56 -3.56
N ARG A 27 9.51 -7.81 -2.76
CA ARG A 27 9.45 -7.68 -1.30
C ARG A 27 9.02 -6.29 -0.84
N ARG A 28 9.39 -5.25 -1.60
CA ARG A 28 9.02 -3.86 -1.37
C ARG A 28 7.52 -3.65 -1.60
N LYS A 29 7.01 -3.96 -2.79
CA LYS A 29 5.58 -3.75 -3.14
C LYS A 29 4.63 -4.56 -2.26
N VAL A 30 4.98 -5.80 -1.94
CA VAL A 30 4.24 -6.64 -0.99
C VAL A 30 4.12 -5.97 0.38
N ARG A 31 5.20 -5.33 0.87
CA ARG A 31 5.19 -4.61 2.15
C ARG A 31 4.39 -3.31 2.07
N LEU A 32 4.49 -2.57 0.98
CA LEU A 32 3.71 -1.35 0.76
C LEU A 32 2.21 -1.64 0.69
N PHE A 33 1.80 -2.73 0.04
CA PHE A 33 0.41 -3.20 0.06
C PHE A 33 -0.05 -3.50 1.50
N ALA A 34 0.76 -4.26 2.25
CA ALA A 34 0.47 -4.57 3.65
C ALA A 34 0.38 -3.30 4.54
N VAL A 35 1.23 -2.31 4.31
CA VAL A 35 1.17 -0.99 4.96
C VAL A 35 -0.11 -0.26 4.60
N ALA A 36 -0.48 -0.19 3.32
CA ALA A 36 -1.70 0.48 2.87
C ALA A 36 -2.96 -0.14 3.50
N CYS A 37 -3.02 -1.49 3.59
CA CYS A 37 -4.07 -2.19 4.33
C CYS A 37 -4.13 -1.77 5.81
N CYS A 38 -2.99 -1.63 6.49
CA CYS A 38 -2.95 -1.17 7.88
C CYS A 38 -3.34 0.31 8.04
N ARG A 39 -3.00 1.17 7.07
CA ARG A 39 -3.39 2.59 7.08
C ARG A 39 -4.89 2.78 6.92
N GLN A 40 -5.59 1.89 6.20
CA GLN A 40 -7.05 1.92 6.11
C GLN A 40 -7.75 1.68 7.46
N ILE A 41 -7.08 0.99 8.40
CA ILE A 41 -7.57 0.75 9.76
C ILE A 41 -6.88 1.63 10.81
N TRP A 42 -6.25 2.73 10.41
CA TRP A 42 -5.44 3.55 11.32
C TRP A 42 -6.16 3.95 12.61
N ARG A 43 -7.46 4.24 12.55
CA ARG A 43 -8.30 4.58 13.72
C ARG A 43 -8.38 3.46 14.77
N LEU A 44 -8.15 2.20 14.38
CA LEU A 44 -8.13 1.04 15.28
C LEU A 44 -6.74 0.80 15.88
N LEU A 45 -5.69 1.37 15.28
CA LEU A 45 -4.33 1.38 15.82
C LEU A 45 -4.22 2.44 16.91
N SER A 46 -4.92 2.24 18.02
CA SER A 46 -4.99 3.20 19.13
C SER A 46 -3.72 3.27 19.99
N HIS A 47 -2.81 2.31 19.83
CA HIS A 47 -1.60 2.19 20.62
C HIS A 47 -0.37 2.63 19.82
N PRO A 48 0.52 3.50 20.38
CA PRO A 48 1.70 3.98 19.68
C PRO A 48 2.62 2.89 19.10
N PRO A 49 2.88 1.75 19.78
CA PRO A 49 3.68 0.67 19.20
C PRO A 49 3.08 0.06 17.92
N SER A 50 1.75 0.00 17.81
CA SER A 50 1.06 -0.52 16.62
C SER A 50 1.18 0.45 15.45
N GLN A 51 1.01 1.76 15.68
CA GLN A 51 1.23 2.79 14.64
C GLN A 51 2.69 2.80 14.17
N GLN A 52 3.63 2.75 15.12
CA GLN A 52 5.06 2.73 14.83
C GLN A 52 5.46 1.51 13.98
N ALA A 53 4.83 0.35 14.20
CA ALA A 53 5.08 -0.85 13.39
C ALA A 53 4.71 -0.65 11.90
N VAL A 54 3.62 0.06 11.61
CA VAL A 54 3.21 0.40 10.24
C VAL A 54 4.20 1.37 9.60
N GLU A 55 4.56 2.45 10.31
CA GLU A 55 5.49 3.47 9.82
C GLU A 55 6.90 2.91 9.57
N VAL A 56 7.43 2.11 10.50
CA VAL A 56 8.74 1.44 10.35
C VAL A 56 8.71 0.43 9.21
N SER A 57 7.58 -0.24 8.98
CA SER A 57 7.43 -1.16 7.85
C SER A 57 7.46 -0.43 6.51
N GLU A 58 6.82 0.73 6.41
CA GLU A 58 6.90 1.60 5.23
C GLU A 58 8.34 2.06 5.00
N GLN A 59 9.01 2.57 6.04
CA GLN A 59 10.42 2.96 5.99
C GLN A 59 11.34 1.82 5.57
N TYR A 60 11.06 0.59 6.02
CA TYR A 60 11.85 -0.60 5.69
C TYR A 60 11.65 -1.01 4.23
N ALA A 61 10.43 -0.86 3.70
CA ALA A 61 10.16 -1.08 2.28
C ALA A 61 10.99 -0.15 1.39
N GLU A 62 11.21 1.09 1.86
CA GLU A 62 12.04 2.10 1.20
C GLU A 62 13.55 1.96 1.52
N GLY A 63 13.97 0.96 2.30
CA GLY A 63 15.38 0.74 2.64
C GLY A 63 15.97 1.76 3.61
N SER A 64 15.16 2.62 4.22
CA SER A 64 15.61 3.70 5.12
C SER A 64 15.82 3.27 6.58
N VAL A 65 15.46 2.03 6.93
CA VAL A 65 15.66 1.46 8.27
C VAL A 65 16.13 0.01 8.20
N THR A 66 16.79 -0.45 9.27
CA THR A 66 17.34 -1.80 9.35
C THR A 66 16.30 -2.84 9.75
N ALA A 67 16.58 -4.12 9.43
CA ALA A 67 15.76 -5.24 9.89
C ALA A 67 15.70 -5.36 11.42
N ALA A 68 16.70 -4.85 12.14
CA ALA A 68 16.69 -4.80 13.60
C ALA A 68 15.63 -3.82 14.14
N LYS A 69 15.54 -2.62 13.54
CA LYS A 69 14.49 -1.64 13.88
C LYS A 69 13.10 -2.18 13.54
N LEU A 70 12.97 -2.86 12.40
CA LEU A 70 11.73 -3.55 12.01
C LEU A 70 11.29 -4.61 13.04
N ARG A 71 12.21 -5.51 13.45
CA ARG A 71 11.94 -6.52 14.49
C ARG A 71 11.59 -5.91 15.85
N LYS A 72 12.17 -4.77 16.21
CA LYS A 72 11.80 -4.06 17.45
C LYS A 72 10.35 -3.57 17.40
N ALA A 73 9.94 -3.01 16.26
CA ALA A 73 8.58 -2.54 16.07
C ALA A 73 7.55 -3.70 16.04
N GLU A 74 7.90 -4.82 15.40
CA GLU A 74 7.10 -6.06 15.45
C GLU A 74 6.83 -6.51 16.89
N ARG A 75 7.86 -6.60 17.74
CA ARG A 75 7.70 -7.00 19.14
C ARG A 75 6.81 -6.04 19.92
N GLY A 76 6.93 -4.73 19.68
CA GLY A 76 6.09 -3.72 20.32
C GLY A 76 4.61 -3.90 19.97
N ALA A 77 4.29 -4.04 18.68
CA ALA A 77 2.91 -4.29 18.24
C ALA A 77 2.38 -5.65 18.72
N SER A 78 3.24 -6.67 18.80
CA SER A 78 2.87 -8.01 19.28
C SER A 78 2.52 -7.99 20.77
N ALA A 79 3.27 -7.25 21.59
CA ALA A 79 2.97 -7.07 23.01
C ALA A 79 1.59 -6.42 23.20
N VAL A 80 1.28 -5.37 22.43
CA VAL A 80 -0.05 -4.75 22.44
C VAL A 80 -1.16 -5.75 22.09
N ALA A 81 -0.95 -6.58 21.06
CA ALA A 81 -1.95 -7.59 20.69
C ALA A 81 -2.17 -8.62 21.81
N SER A 82 -1.11 -9.08 22.48
CA SER A 82 -1.20 -10.00 23.62
C SER A 82 -1.91 -9.38 24.82
N ASP A 83 -1.61 -8.12 25.15
CA ASP A 83 -2.23 -7.41 26.27
C ASP A 83 -3.74 -7.24 26.03
N LEU A 84 -4.13 -6.84 24.80
CA LEU A 84 -5.53 -6.72 24.41
C LEU A 84 -6.27 -8.05 24.37
N GLU A 85 -5.59 -9.14 23.99
CA GLU A 85 -6.16 -10.50 24.04
C GLU A 85 -6.47 -10.91 25.48
N PHE A 86 -5.55 -10.64 26.41
CA PHE A 86 -5.75 -10.91 27.83
C PHE A 86 -6.90 -10.08 28.41
N GLU A 87 -6.97 -8.78 28.09
CA GLU A 87 -8.08 -7.90 28.49
C GLU A 87 -9.43 -8.36 27.93
N ALA A 88 -9.48 -8.73 26.65
CA ALA A 88 -10.69 -9.22 25.99
C ALA A 88 -11.22 -10.50 26.65
N ALA A 89 -10.33 -11.44 26.97
CA ALA A 89 -10.65 -12.69 27.65
C ALA A 89 -11.18 -12.45 29.07
N LEU A 90 -10.63 -11.48 29.79
CA LEU A 90 -11.05 -11.16 31.17
C LEU A 90 -12.36 -10.38 31.24
N MET A 91 -12.63 -9.49 30.28
CA MET A 91 -13.77 -8.57 30.33
C MET A 91 -14.97 -8.96 29.45
N MET A 92 -14.87 -9.97 28.58
CA MET A 92 -15.91 -10.37 27.60
C MET A 92 -16.46 -9.20 26.75
N ARG A 93 -15.61 -8.21 26.41
CA ARG A 93 -16.03 -7.00 25.68
C ARG A 93 -15.68 -7.09 24.19
N LEU A 94 -16.72 -7.06 23.33
CA LEU A 94 -16.62 -7.12 21.86
C LEU A 94 -15.67 -6.07 21.20
N PRO A 95 -15.59 -4.80 21.66
CA PRO A 95 -14.71 -3.81 21.04
C PRO A 95 -13.20 -4.13 21.15
N ALA A 96 -12.80 -4.96 22.11
CA ALA A 96 -11.40 -5.32 22.32
C ALA A 96 -10.85 -6.20 21.17
N TYR A 97 -11.71 -6.96 20.49
CA TYR A 97 -11.28 -7.82 19.37
C TYR A 97 -10.84 -7.00 18.14
N ALA A 98 -11.51 -5.89 17.83
CA ALA A 98 -11.14 -5.04 16.70
C ALA A 98 -9.76 -4.39 16.89
N ALA A 99 -9.49 -3.88 18.10
CA ALA A 99 -8.19 -3.28 18.45
C ALA A 99 -7.08 -4.34 18.47
N LYS A 100 -7.37 -5.54 19.01
CA LYS A 100 -6.45 -6.69 19.01
C LYS A 100 -6.09 -7.10 17.58
N ASP A 101 -7.07 -7.28 16.70
CA ASP A 101 -6.84 -7.68 15.31
C ASP A 101 -6.08 -6.60 14.53
N ALA A 102 -6.34 -5.32 14.80
CA ALA A 102 -5.57 -4.22 14.23
C ALA A 102 -4.10 -4.23 14.72
N ALA A 103 -3.86 -4.45 16.02
CA ALA A 103 -2.51 -4.59 16.56
C ALA A 103 -1.78 -5.82 15.99
N LEU A 104 -2.49 -6.92 15.76
CA LEU A 104 -1.95 -8.11 15.11
C LEU A 104 -1.58 -7.84 13.64
N ALA A 105 -2.42 -7.13 12.89
CA ALA A 105 -2.09 -6.71 11.51
C ALA A 105 -0.82 -5.83 11.50
N ALA A 106 -0.70 -4.89 12.44
CA ALA A 106 0.48 -4.05 12.61
C ALA A 106 1.74 -4.86 12.96
N ALA A 107 1.62 -5.90 13.79
CA ALA A 107 2.73 -6.80 14.07
C ALA A 107 3.13 -7.63 12.83
N GLU A 108 2.15 -8.15 12.10
CA GLU A 108 2.40 -8.94 10.89
C GLU A 108 3.07 -8.14 9.78
N VAL A 109 2.67 -6.88 9.55
CA VAL A 109 3.33 -6.02 8.57
C VAL A 109 4.79 -5.75 8.95
N ALA A 110 5.15 -5.74 10.24
CA ALA A 110 6.51 -5.57 10.73
C ALA A 110 7.35 -6.86 10.75
N ARG A 111 6.85 -8.00 10.26
CA ARG A 111 7.67 -9.21 10.19
C ARG A 111 8.77 -9.12 9.14
N THR A 112 9.93 -9.68 9.45
CA THR A 112 11.06 -9.75 8.49
C THR A 112 10.72 -10.65 7.30
N ARG A 113 10.12 -11.82 7.56
CA ARG A 113 9.54 -12.69 6.53
C ARG A 113 8.05 -12.40 6.46
N LEU A 114 7.67 -11.63 5.45
CA LEU A 114 6.30 -11.19 5.21
C LEU A 114 5.54 -12.24 4.40
N PHE A 115 4.31 -12.55 4.83
CA PHE A 115 3.35 -13.34 4.07
C PHE A 115 2.16 -12.42 3.76
N PRO A 116 2.02 -11.89 2.53
CA PRO A 116 1.04 -10.85 2.24
C PRO A 116 -0.40 -11.28 2.45
N GLU A 117 -0.72 -12.55 2.17
CA GLU A 117 -2.06 -13.12 2.38
C GLU A 117 -2.48 -13.07 3.86
N ARG A 118 -1.53 -13.26 4.79
CA ARG A 118 -1.80 -13.11 6.22
C ARG A 118 -2.14 -11.66 6.58
N VAL A 119 -1.37 -10.68 6.10
CA VAL A 119 -1.67 -9.28 6.40
C VAL A 119 -2.98 -8.84 5.77
N ALA A 120 -3.27 -9.28 4.54
CA ALA A 120 -4.54 -8.99 3.88
C ALA A 120 -5.72 -9.56 4.68
N ALA A 121 -5.61 -10.82 5.13
CA ALA A 121 -6.62 -11.47 5.95
C ALA A 121 -6.79 -10.80 7.32
N THR A 122 -5.70 -10.49 8.02
CA THR A 122 -5.75 -9.85 9.35
C THR A 122 -6.27 -8.41 9.26
N ALA A 123 -5.88 -7.66 8.23
CA ALA A 123 -6.43 -6.33 7.98
C ALA A 123 -7.93 -6.42 7.66
N ARG A 124 -8.38 -7.38 6.83
CA ARG A 124 -9.81 -7.62 6.57
C ARG A 124 -10.59 -8.02 7.83
N ALA A 125 -9.98 -8.79 8.73
CA ALA A 125 -10.60 -9.19 9.99
C ALA A 125 -10.80 -7.99 10.94
N ALA A 126 -9.78 -7.15 11.09
CA ALA A 126 -9.87 -5.91 11.89
C ALA A 126 -10.97 -4.96 11.38
N VAL A 127 -11.21 -5.02 10.07
CA VAL A 127 -12.18 -4.26 9.32
C VAL A 127 -13.61 -4.76 9.50
N THR A 128 -13.84 -6.08 9.43
CA THR A 128 -15.18 -6.68 9.58
C THR A 128 -15.79 -6.43 10.96
N ALA A 129 -14.95 -6.08 11.94
CA ALA A 129 -15.38 -5.65 13.25
C ALA A 129 -15.90 -4.19 13.29
N THR A 130 -15.95 -3.48 12.15
CA THR A 130 -16.44 -2.10 12.09
C THR A 130 -17.36 -1.81 10.87
N PRO A 131 -18.37 -0.94 10.99
CA PRO A 131 -19.32 -0.65 9.90
C PRO A 131 -18.72 0.07 8.68
N GLN A 132 -17.50 0.62 8.82
CA GLN A 132 -16.78 1.38 7.79
C GLN A 132 -15.59 0.57 7.29
N ALA A 133 -15.88 -0.60 6.73
CA ALA A 133 -14.86 -1.43 6.13
C ALA A 133 -14.21 -0.76 4.91
N PRO A 134 -12.89 -0.85 4.69
CA PRO A 134 -12.25 -0.41 3.47
C PRO A 134 -12.78 -1.28 2.34
N LYS A 135 -13.44 -0.64 1.37
CA LYS A 135 -14.24 -1.35 0.39
C LYS A 135 -13.45 -1.92 -0.78
N ASP A 136 -12.13 -1.74 -0.87
CA ASP A 136 -11.42 -2.20 -2.05
C ASP A 136 -9.90 -2.45 -1.86
N GLN A 137 -9.52 -3.59 -1.26
CA GLN A 137 -8.12 -4.04 -1.29
C GLN A 137 -7.66 -4.43 -2.71
N GLY A 138 -8.60 -4.74 -3.61
CA GLY A 138 -8.31 -4.94 -5.02
C GLY A 138 -7.79 -3.66 -5.67
N ALA A 139 -8.37 -2.51 -5.34
CA ALA A 139 -7.91 -1.20 -5.82
C ALA A 139 -6.48 -0.89 -5.35
N LEU A 140 -6.13 -1.23 -4.10
CA LEU A 140 -4.74 -1.08 -3.63
C LEU A 140 -3.77 -1.96 -4.41
N LEU A 141 -4.15 -3.21 -4.72
CA LEU A 141 -3.31 -4.10 -5.52
C LEU A 141 -3.16 -3.58 -6.96
N ARG A 142 -4.25 -3.07 -7.55
CA ARG A 142 -4.23 -2.44 -8.88
C ARG A 142 -3.39 -1.16 -8.90
N ASP A 143 -3.42 -0.37 -7.84
CA ASP A 143 -2.57 0.81 -7.70
C ASP A 143 -1.09 0.44 -7.58
N ILE A 144 -0.74 -0.53 -6.73
CA ILE A 144 0.67 -0.85 -6.48
C ILE A 144 1.30 -1.70 -7.59
N PHE A 145 0.56 -2.66 -8.14
CA PHE A 145 1.09 -3.62 -9.11
C PHE A 145 0.70 -3.30 -10.55
N GLY A 146 -0.30 -2.45 -10.77
CA GLY A 146 -0.86 -2.20 -12.11
C GLY A 146 -1.65 -3.38 -12.63
N ASN A 147 -1.72 -3.51 -13.96
CA ASN A 147 -2.35 -4.63 -14.62
C ASN A 147 -1.30 -5.72 -14.96
N PRO A 148 -1.34 -6.91 -14.33
CA PRO A 148 -0.32 -7.95 -14.52
C PRO A 148 -0.36 -8.60 -15.90
N PHE A 149 -1.42 -8.39 -16.67
CA PHE A 149 -1.58 -8.90 -18.04
C PHE A 149 -1.01 -7.95 -19.10
N ARG A 150 -0.61 -6.73 -18.68
CA ARG A 150 -0.05 -5.71 -19.55
C ARG A 150 1.42 -5.50 -19.24
N ARG A 151 2.18 -5.16 -20.27
CA ARG A 151 3.58 -4.76 -20.09
C ARG A 151 3.60 -3.34 -19.54
N LEU A 152 4.63 -3.03 -18.76
CA LEU A 152 4.87 -1.65 -18.36
C LEU A 152 5.04 -0.80 -19.63
N PRO A 153 4.37 0.36 -19.70
CA PRO A 153 4.42 1.25 -20.85
C PRO A 153 5.84 1.78 -21.06
N SER A 154 6.18 2.09 -22.31
CA SER A 154 7.49 2.62 -22.67
C SER A 154 7.39 4.13 -22.83
N ILE A 155 7.76 4.88 -21.79
CA ILE A 155 7.82 6.34 -21.86
C ILE A 155 9.17 6.76 -22.48
N ASP A 156 9.12 7.59 -23.53
CA ASP A 156 10.30 8.13 -24.19
C ASP A 156 11.18 8.91 -23.19
N PRO A 157 12.50 8.68 -23.12
CA PRO A 157 13.40 9.47 -22.29
C PRO A 157 13.28 10.99 -22.48
N ALA A 158 12.89 11.47 -23.67
CA ALA A 158 12.64 12.88 -23.93
C ALA A 158 11.47 13.44 -23.09
N VAL A 159 10.43 12.64 -22.85
CA VAL A 159 9.31 13.00 -21.95
C VAL A 159 9.83 13.17 -20.52
N LEU A 160 10.71 12.27 -20.07
CA LEU A 160 11.28 12.32 -18.72
C LEU A 160 12.26 13.48 -18.54
N ALA A 161 12.93 13.93 -19.61
CA ALA A 161 13.83 15.07 -19.62
C ALA A 161 13.11 16.43 -19.84
N TRP A 162 11.82 16.40 -20.17
CA TRP A 162 11.05 17.60 -20.50
C TRP A 162 11.06 18.63 -19.38
N GLN A 163 11.28 19.89 -19.75
CA GLN A 163 11.46 21.03 -18.84
C GLN A 163 12.37 20.71 -17.65
N ASP A 164 13.60 20.27 -17.94
CA ASP A 164 14.59 19.93 -16.92
C ASP A 164 14.11 18.82 -15.95
N GLY A 165 13.34 17.86 -16.46
CA GLY A 165 12.85 16.74 -15.65
C GLY A 165 11.65 17.07 -14.76
N THR A 166 10.80 18.02 -15.17
CA THR A 166 9.61 18.43 -14.40
C THR A 166 8.68 17.26 -14.10
N VAL A 167 8.46 16.34 -15.04
CA VAL A 167 7.67 15.11 -14.84
C VAL A 167 8.21 14.29 -13.66
N VAL A 168 9.52 14.07 -13.62
CA VAL A 168 10.16 13.28 -12.56
C VAL A 168 10.07 13.99 -11.21
N ARG A 169 10.27 15.31 -11.18
CA ARG A 169 10.14 16.11 -9.94
C ARG A 169 8.71 16.09 -9.39
N LEU A 170 7.70 16.23 -10.25
CA LEU A 170 6.28 16.14 -9.83
C LEU A 170 5.96 14.75 -9.28
N ALA A 171 6.44 13.68 -9.94
CA ALA A 171 6.26 12.32 -9.45
C ALA A 171 6.97 12.09 -8.09
N GLN A 172 8.16 12.65 -7.90
CA GLN A 172 8.87 12.61 -6.62
C GLN A 172 8.12 13.37 -5.52
N ALA A 173 7.65 14.59 -5.80
CA ALA A 173 6.86 15.38 -4.87
C ALA A 173 5.58 14.63 -4.46
N ALA A 174 4.83 14.08 -5.43
CA ALA A 174 3.64 13.27 -5.16
C ALA A 174 3.94 12.06 -4.26
N TYR A 175 5.10 11.43 -4.45
CA TYR A 175 5.53 10.27 -3.66
C TYR A 175 5.93 10.61 -2.21
N GLU A 176 6.51 11.79 -2.01
CA GLU A 176 7.05 12.24 -0.72
C GLU A 176 5.97 12.90 0.13
N GLU A 177 5.19 13.81 -0.47
CA GLU A 177 4.18 14.67 0.15
C GLU A 177 2.80 13.99 0.26
N ARG A 178 2.80 12.72 0.69
CA ARG A 178 1.55 11.96 0.92
C ARG A 178 0.80 12.48 2.15
N GLU A 179 -0.53 12.42 2.07
CA GLU A 179 -1.40 12.75 3.20
C GLU A 179 -1.22 11.76 4.35
N MET A 180 -1.17 12.26 5.59
CA MET A 180 -1.05 11.43 6.79
C MET A 180 -2.31 11.58 7.66
N PRO A 181 -2.81 10.49 8.27
CA PRO A 181 -2.20 9.17 8.39
C PRO A 181 -2.55 8.16 7.27
N SER A 182 -3.44 8.54 6.33
CA SER A 182 -3.94 7.65 5.28
C SER A 182 -2.85 7.09 4.36
N GLY A 183 -1.77 7.84 4.14
CA GLY A 183 -0.70 7.52 3.21
C GLY A 183 -1.10 7.68 1.75
N HIS A 184 -2.21 8.36 1.48
CA HIS A 184 -2.68 8.61 0.13
C HIS A 184 -1.82 9.66 -0.57
N LEU A 185 -1.56 9.45 -1.86
CA LEU A 185 -0.93 10.45 -2.71
C LEU A 185 -1.96 11.53 -3.09
N ASP A 186 -1.52 12.79 -3.18
CA ASP A 186 -2.39 13.92 -3.53
C ASP A 186 -2.92 13.78 -4.96
N ARG A 187 -4.24 13.68 -5.10
CA ARG A 187 -4.90 13.45 -6.39
C ARG A 187 -4.82 14.65 -7.32
N GLN A 188 -4.81 15.86 -6.78
CA GLN A 188 -4.67 17.09 -7.54
C GLN A 188 -3.26 17.17 -8.12
N LEU A 189 -2.25 16.82 -7.34
CA LEU A 189 -0.88 16.75 -7.82
C LEU A 189 -0.69 15.64 -8.88
N LEU A 190 -1.35 14.49 -8.71
CA LEU A 190 -1.35 13.43 -9.73
C LEU A 190 -2.03 13.86 -11.05
N ALA A 191 -3.09 14.66 -10.98
CA ALA A 191 -3.71 15.24 -12.18
C ALA A 191 -2.76 16.22 -12.89
N VAL A 192 -2.07 17.08 -12.14
CA VAL A 192 -1.04 17.98 -12.69
C VAL A 192 0.11 17.19 -13.32
N LEU A 193 0.54 16.09 -12.70
CA LEU A 193 1.53 15.18 -13.28
C LEU A 193 1.04 14.55 -14.59
N ALA A 194 -0.23 14.16 -14.68
CA ALA A 194 -0.81 13.62 -15.91
C ALA A 194 -0.83 14.66 -17.04
N ASP A 195 -1.17 15.91 -16.73
CA ASP A 195 -1.16 17.01 -17.70
C ASP A 195 0.27 17.31 -18.18
N ALA A 196 1.24 17.36 -17.26
CA ALA A 196 2.65 17.53 -17.60
C ALA A 196 3.19 16.38 -18.49
N LEU A 197 2.74 15.14 -18.26
CA LEU A 197 3.08 14.00 -19.11
C LEU A 197 2.54 14.16 -20.54
N GLU A 198 1.27 14.58 -20.69
CA GLU A 198 0.67 14.83 -22.01
C GLU A 198 1.37 15.97 -22.75
N GLU A 199 1.65 17.09 -22.07
CA GLU A 199 2.38 18.22 -22.65
C GLU A 199 3.80 17.85 -23.09
N ALA A 200 4.43 16.94 -22.34
CA ALA A 200 5.75 16.39 -22.68
C ALA A 200 5.71 15.39 -23.85
N GLY A 201 4.51 15.00 -24.33
CA GLY A 201 4.31 14.10 -25.47
C GLY A 201 4.00 12.64 -25.11
N CYS A 202 3.67 12.33 -23.85
CA CYS A 202 3.23 10.99 -23.46
C CYS A 202 1.87 10.67 -24.06
N THR A 203 1.76 9.53 -24.77
CA THR A 203 0.51 9.05 -25.39
C THR A 203 -0.06 7.81 -24.72
N GLU A 204 0.57 7.34 -23.64
CA GLU A 204 0.23 6.10 -22.94
C GLU A 204 -1.04 6.29 -22.10
N GLN A 205 -2.19 5.98 -22.71
CA GLN A 205 -3.52 6.17 -22.11
C GLN A 205 -3.71 5.45 -20.77
N GLU A 206 -3.02 4.33 -20.54
CA GLU A 206 -3.08 3.61 -19.27
C GLU A 206 -2.39 4.36 -18.14
N VAL A 207 -1.27 5.05 -18.42
CA VAL A 207 -0.56 5.89 -17.45
C VAL A 207 -1.43 7.09 -17.09
N LEU A 208 -1.90 7.82 -18.11
CA LEU A 208 -2.69 9.03 -17.96
C LEU A 208 -4.04 8.74 -17.30
N GLY A 209 -4.71 7.68 -17.75
CA GLY A 209 -5.98 7.23 -17.20
C GLY A 209 -5.85 6.73 -15.75
N HIS A 210 -4.73 6.10 -15.39
CA HIS A 210 -4.47 5.71 -14.01
C HIS A 210 -4.31 6.92 -13.09
N LEU A 211 -3.46 7.88 -13.46
CA LEU A 211 -3.21 9.10 -12.66
C LEU A 211 -4.46 9.97 -12.46
N ARG A 212 -5.32 10.05 -13.49
CA ARG A 212 -6.60 10.78 -13.44
C ARG A 212 -7.74 9.98 -12.81
N GLY A 213 -7.50 8.71 -12.52
CA GLY A 213 -8.50 7.78 -12.02
C GLY A 213 -9.13 8.26 -10.70
N PRO A 214 -10.38 7.87 -10.42
CA PRO A 214 -11.00 8.14 -9.12
C PRO A 214 -10.45 7.25 -8.00
N GLY A 215 -9.53 6.33 -8.32
CA GLY A 215 -8.95 5.39 -7.38
C GLY A 215 -8.09 6.07 -6.31
N VAL A 216 -7.87 5.35 -5.21
CA VAL A 216 -6.87 5.74 -4.22
C VAL A 216 -5.49 5.40 -4.73
N HIS A 217 -4.55 6.33 -4.55
CA HIS A 217 -3.14 6.11 -4.84
C HIS A 217 -2.36 6.09 -3.53
N VAL A 218 -1.46 5.14 -3.39
CA VAL A 218 -0.60 4.99 -2.21
C VAL A 218 0.85 4.85 -2.62
N ARG A 219 1.74 4.91 -1.64
CA ARG A 219 3.15 4.60 -1.86
C ARG A 219 3.31 3.20 -2.48
N GLY A 220 4.07 3.12 -3.56
CA GLY A 220 4.21 1.92 -4.38
C GLY A 220 3.33 1.91 -5.64
N CYS A 221 2.52 2.96 -5.85
CA CYS A 221 1.78 3.20 -7.09
C CYS A 221 2.67 2.91 -8.32
N TRP A 222 2.20 2.05 -9.22
CA TRP A 222 3.02 1.51 -10.29
C TRP A 222 3.51 2.59 -11.26
N VAL A 223 2.72 3.63 -11.53
CA VAL A 223 3.12 4.77 -12.37
C VAL A 223 4.20 5.59 -11.69
N ILE A 224 4.02 5.93 -10.42
CA ILE A 224 4.97 6.77 -9.69
C ILE A 224 6.29 6.04 -9.47
N ASP A 225 6.23 4.74 -9.13
CA ASP A 225 7.40 3.89 -9.04
C ASP A 225 8.15 3.84 -10.38
N PHE A 226 7.42 3.69 -11.49
CA PHE A 226 8.00 3.68 -12.83
C PHE A 226 8.70 5.01 -13.17
N LEU A 227 8.03 6.15 -12.98
CA LEU A 227 8.58 7.48 -13.28
C LEU A 227 9.77 7.86 -12.39
N THR A 228 9.82 7.33 -11.16
CA THR A 228 10.90 7.61 -10.19
C THR A 228 11.98 6.53 -10.12
N GLY A 229 11.89 5.49 -10.96
CA GLY A 229 12.89 4.41 -11.02
C GLY A 229 12.87 3.46 -9.81
N ARG A 230 11.78 3.42 -9.04
CA ARG A 230 11.62 2.52 -7.89
C ARG A 230 11.15 1.13 -8.37
N LYS A 231 11.84 0.08 -7.95
CA LYS A 231 11.51 -1.33 -8.28
C LYS A 231 10.86 -2.07 -7.10
#